data_AF-A0A5K1GFP1-F1
#
_entry.id   AF-A0A5K1GFP1-F1
#
_cell.length_a   1.000
_cell.length_b   1.000
_cell.length_c   1.000
_cell.angle_alpha   90.00
_cell.angle_beta   90.00
_cell.angle_gamma   90.00
#
_symmetry.space_group_name_H-M   'P 1'
#
loop_
_entity.id
_entity.type
_entity.pdbx_description
1 polymer ?
#
loop_
_entity_poly.entity_id
_entity_poly.type
_entity_poly.pdbx_seq_one_letter_code
_entity_poly.pdbx_strand_id
1 'polypeptide(L)'
;YYVLVAYIIAPVLAFCNAYGCGLTDWSLASTYGKLAIFIIGAWAGAHNGGVLAGLAACGVMMSIVSTASDLMQDFKTGYLTLASPRSMFVSQVIGTAMGCVIAPSVFWLFYKAFNVGSPDSEYKAPYAAIYRNIALLGVQGFGSLPKHCFELCCGFFAAAIVINLLKNVILPKKVAGYVPIPMAMAIPFYIGGYFAIDMCVGSLILYAWERVNKAKAEAFGPAVASGLICGDGIWTLPASVLSLAKVSPPICMKFLSRSVNLQVDKLLGG
;
A
#
# COMPACT_ATOMS: atom_id res chain seq x y z
N TYR A 1 -14.09 -17.57 -15.61
CA TYR A 1 -14.98 -16.40 -15.74
C TYR A 1 -14.84 -15.39 -14.61
N TYR A 2 -14.54 -15.79 -13.36
CA TYR A 2 -14.30 -14.85 -12.25
C TYR A 2 -13.26 -13.75 -12.57
N VAL A 3 -12.17 -14.13 -13.24
CA VAL A 3 -11.15 -13.17 -13.70
C VAL A 3 -11.70 -12.18 -14.72
N LEU A 4 -12.57 -12.61 -15.65
CA LEU A 4 -13.22 -11.71 -16.61
C LEU A 4 -14.13 -10.69 -15.89
N VAL A 5 -14.88 -11.12 -14.87
CA VAL A 5 -15.68 -10.22 -14.03
C VAL A 5 -14.79 -9.23 -13.29
N ALA A 6 -13.64 -9.68 -12.77
CA ALA A 6 -12.66 -8.80 -12.14
C ALA A 6 -12.14 -7.72 -13.11
N TYR A 7 -11.89 -8.05 -14.39
CA TYR A 7 -11.49 -7.05 -15.40
C TYR A 7 -12.56 -6.00 -15.70
N ILE A 8 -13.84 -6.31 -15.53
CA ILE A 8 -14.93 -5.34 -15.73
C ILE A 8 -15.02 -4.37 -14.54
N ILE A 9 -14.82 -4.87 -13.32
CA ILE A 9 -14.95 -4.08 -12.09
C ILE A 9 -13.66 -3.28 -11.77
N ALA A 10 -12.50 -3.84 -12.10
CA ALA A 10 -11.20 -3.27 -11.75
C ALA A 10 -11.00 -1.82 -12.23
N PRO A 11 -11.42 -1.40 -13.44
CA PRO A 11 -11.26 0.00 -13.88
C PRO A 11 -11.97 1.01 -12.98
N VAL A 12 -13.15 0.67 -12.44
CA VAL A 12 -13.90 1.55 -11.53
C VAL A 12 -13.13 1.71 -10.21
N LEU A 13 -12.61 0.60 -9.67
CA LEU A 13 -11.82 0.61 -8.44
C LEU A 13 -10.46 1.29 -8.63
N ALA A 14 -9.85 1.10 -9.80
CA ALA A 14 -8.60 1.73 -10.19
C ALA A 14 -8.76 3.25 -10.31
N PHE A 15 -9.87 3.73 -10.87
CA PHE A 15 -10.19 5.16 -10.89
C PHE A 15 -10.30 5.74 -9.47
N CYS A 16 -11.06 5.08 -8.59
CA CYS A 16 -11.19 5.50 -7.19
C CYS A 16 -9.84 5.53 -6.47
N ASN A 17 -8.99 4.51 -6.67
CA ASN A 17 -7.68 4.43 -6.05
C ASN A 17 -6.70 5.47 -6.64
N ALA A 18 -6.72 5.70 -7.95
CA ALA A 18 -5.91 6.73 -8.60
C ALA A 18 -6.30 8.12 -8.11
N TYR A 19 -7.60 8.41 -7.94
CA TYR A 19 -8.07 9.65 -7.34
C TYR A 19 -7.62 9.79 -5.87
N GLY A 20 -7.80 8.75 -5.07
CA GLY A 20 -7.34 8.72 -3.68
C GLY A 20 -5.84 8.96 -3.58
N CYS A 21 -5.07 8.26 -4.40
CA CYS A 21 -3.62 8.42 -4.51
C CYS A 21 -3.23 9.83 -4.97
N GLY A 22 -3.95 10.44 -5.91
CA GLY A 22 -3.71 11.83 -6.30
C GLY A 22 -3.85 12.82 -5.14
N LEU A 23 -4.79 12.56 -4.22
CA LEU A 23 -5.05 13.40 -3.03
C LEU A 23 -4.10 13.14 -1.87
N THR A 24 -3.79 11.87 -1.58
CA THR A 24 -3.05 11.48 -0.38
C THR A 24 -1.62 11.01 -0.64
N ASP A 25 -1.22 10.95 -1.92
CA ASP A 25 0.03 10.35 -2.39
C ASP A 25 0.23 8.89 -1.96
N TRP A 26 -0.88 8.15 -1.83
CA TRP A 26 -0.87 6.79 -1.30
C TRP A 26 -1.78 5.85 -2.09
N SER A 27 -1.26 4.66 -2.44
CA SER A 27 -2.02 3.61 -3.13
C SER A 27 -2.52 2.54 -2.16
N LEU A 28 -3.81 2.23 -2.22
CA LEU A 28 -4.44 1.15 -1.44
C LEU A 28 -4.56 -0.15 -2.25
N ALA A 29 -3.72 -0.37 -3.26
CA ALA A 29 -3.78 -1.55 -4.15
C ALA A 29 -3.84 -2.88 -3.38
N SER A 30 -3.07 -3.00 -2.29
CA SER A 30 -3.10 -4.20 -1.45
C SER A 30 -4.44 -4.44 -0.76
N THR A 31 -5.15 -3.38 -0.36
CA THR A 31 -6.49 -3.47 0.24
C THR A 31 -7.52 -3.89 -0.80
N TYR A 32 -7.49 -3.30 -2.00
CA TYR A 32 -8.36 -3.71 -3.10
C TYR A 32 -8.12 -5.17 -3.52
N GLY A 33 -6.86 -5.61 -3.53
CA GLY A 33 -6.50 -7.02 -3.73
C GLY A 33 -7.12 -7.94 -2.68
N LYS A 34 -7.00 -7.60 -1.39
CA LYS A 34 -7.63 -8.37 -0.30
C LYS A 34 -9.16 -8.40 -0.42
N LEU A 35 -9.81 -7.30 -0.81
CA LEU A 35 -11.26 -7.28 -1.07
C LEU A 35 -11.64 -8.20 -2.23
N ALA A 36 -10.83 -8.25 -3.30
CA ALA A 36 -11.05 -9.18 -4.39
C ALA A 36 -10.96 -10.65 -3.94
N ILE A 37 -10.06 -10.97 -3.00
CA ILE A 37 -10.02 -12.29 -2.35
C ILE A 37 -11.33 -12.60 -1.64
N PHE A 38 -11.84 -11.69 -0.81
CA PHE A 38 -13.08 -11.92 -0.06
C PHE A 38 -14.28 -12.12 -0.98
N ILE A 39 -14.43 -11.28 -2.02
CA ILE A 39 -15.58 -11.34 -2.94
C ILE A 39 -15.51 -12.60 -3.80
N ILE A 40 -14.40 -12.82 -4.50
CA ILE A 40 -14.26 -13.94 -5.45
C ILE A 40 -14.05 -15.26 -4.72
N GLY A 41 -13.30 -15.27 -3.61
CA GLY A 41 -13.08 -16.46 -2.80
C GLY A 41 -14.37 -16.97 -2.16
N ALA A 42 -15.18 -16.08 -1.58
CA ALA A 42 -16.49 -16.45 -1.04
C ALA A 42 -17.45 -16.92 -2.15
N TRP A 43 -17.44 -16.25 -3.31
CA TRP A 43 -18.32 -16.60 -4.42
C TRP A 43 -17.98 -17.96 -5.05
N ALA A 44 -16.69 -18.27 -5.23
CA ALA A 44 -16.26 -19.56 -5.75
C ALA A 44 -16.46 -20.70 -4.74
N GLY A 45 -16.37 -20.42 -3.44
CA GLY A 45 -16.58 -21.39 -2.37
C GLY A 45 -15.41 -22.37 -2.19
N ALA A 46 -15.39 -23.03 -1.03
CA ALA A 46 -14.26 -23.88 -0.61
C ALA A 46 -14.05 -25.10 -1.50
N HIS A 47 -15.14 -25.73 -1.92
CA HIS A 47 -15.10 -26.97 -2.69
C HIS A 47 -14.72 -26.77 -4.16
N ASN A 48 -14.87 -25.56 -4.72
CA ASN A 48 -14.57 -25.27 -6.13
C ASN A 48 -13.27 -24.48 -6.33
N GLY A 49 -12.32 -24.59 -5.39
CA GLY A 49 -11.02 -23.92 -5.52
C GLY A 49 -11.05 -22.42 -5.30
N GLY A 50 -11.98 -21.91 -4.46
CA GLY A 50 -12.12 -20.48 -4.19
C GLY A 50 -10.86 -19.80 -3.65
N VAL A 51 -9.96 -20.54 -2.99
CA VAL A 51 -8.66 -20.04 -2.54
C VAL A 51 -7.81 -19.61 -3.74
N LEU A 52 -7.72 -20.47 -4.76
CA LEU A 52 -6.94 -20.20 -5.96
C LEU A 52 -7.59 -19.08 -6.79
N ALA A 53 -8.91 -19.13 -6.96
CA ALA A 53 -9.65 -18.10 -7.68
C ALA A 53 -9.53 -16.72 -7.01
N GLY A 54 -9.64 -16.65 -5.69
CA GLY A 54 -9.48 -15.43 -4.90
C GLY A 54 -8.07 -14.86 -4.98
N LEU A 55 -7.03 -15.71 -4.86
CA LEU A 55 -5.63 -15.27 -5.00
C LEU A 55 -5.31 -14.79 -6.42
N ALA A 56 -5.83 -15.47 -7.45
CA ALA A 56 -5.68 -15.01 -8.83
C ALA A 56 -6.37 -13.66 -9.06
N ALA A 57 -7.59 -13.49 -8.55
CA ALA A 57 -8.31 -12.22 -8.61
C ALA A 57 -7.59 -11.10 -7.84
N CYS A 58 -6.97 -11.42 -6.69
CA CYS A 58 -6.13 -10.49 -5.94
C CYS A 58 -4.98 -9.96 -6.78
N GLY A 59 -4.24 -10.86 -7.45
CA GLY A 59 -3.10 -10.47 -8.30
C GLY A 59 -3.54 -9.54 -9.41
N VAL A 60 -4.58 -9.91 -10.15
CA VAL A 60 -5.13 -9.09 -11.24
C VAL A 60 -5.59 -7.72 -10.73
N MET A 61 -6.37 -7.68 -9.65
CA MET A 61 -6.88 -6.44 -9.07
C MET A 61 -5.74 -5.54 -8.59
N MET A 62 -4.77 -6.10 -7.86
CA MET A 62 -3.64 -5.36 -7.32
C MET A 62 -2.78 -4.77 -8.45
N SER A 63 -2.52 -5.53 -9.52
CA SER A 63 -1.77 -5.02 -10.67
C SER A 63 -2.49 -3.86 -11.34
N ILE A 64 -3.79 -4.00 -11.67
CA ILE A 64 -4.54 -2.93 -12.36
C ILE A 64 -4.62 -1.66 -11.49
N VAL A 65 -4.94 -1.83 -10.21
CA VAL A 65 -5.14 -0.73 -9.26
C VAL A 65 -3.81 -0.04 -8.91
N SER A 66 -2.71 -0.78 -8.79
CA SER A 66 -1.38 -0.21 -8.58
C SER A 66 -0.94 0.59 -9.80
N THR A 67 -0.99 -0.02 -10.99
CA THR A 67 -0.55 0.66 -12.22
C THR A 67 -1.32 1.94 -12.49
N ALA A 68 -2.63 1.99 -12.19
CA ALA A 68 -3.41 3.22 -12.32
C ALA A 68 -2.97 4.33 -11.36
N SER A 69 -2.58 3.97 -10.13
CA SER A 69 -2.04 4.93 -9.16
C SER A 69 -0.63 5.39 -9.51
N ASP A 70 0.23 4.48 -9.94
CA ASP A 70 1.60 4.80 -10.37
C ASP A 70 1.56 5.75 -11.58
N LEU A 71 0.67 5.49 -12.55
CA LEU A 71 0.41 6.37 -13.69
C LEU A 71 -0.06 7.77 -13.26
N MET A 72 -0.91 7.87 -12.23
CA MET A 72 -1.35 9.15 -11.68
C MET A 72 -0.19 9.93 -11.05
N GLN A 73 0.67 9.27 -10.28
CA GLN A 73 1.85 9.90 -9.65
C GLN A 73 2.87 10.35 -10.70
N ASP A 74 3.09 9.55 -11.73
CA ASP A 74 3.97 9.90 -12.84
C ASP A 74 3.43 11.11 -13.61
N PHE A 75 2.14 11.15 -13.95
CA PHE A 75 1.57 12.33 -14.61
C PHE A 75 1.60 13.58 -13.74
N LYS A 76 1.40 13.44 -12.43
CA LYS A 76 1.55 14.56 -11.48
C LYS A 76 2.99 15.08 -11.48
N THR A 77 3.97 14.20 -11.43
CA THR A 77 5.39 14.55 -11.50
C THR A 77 5.73 15.19 -12.86
N GLY A 78 5.21 14.64 -13.94
CA GLY A 78 5.33 15.20 -15.29
C GLY A 78 4.79 16.62 -15.40
N TYR A 79 3.62 16.85 -14.82
CA TYR A 79 3.01 18.18 -14.76
C TYR A 79 3.87 19.17 -13.96
N LEU A 80 4.37 18.76 -12.78
CA LEU A 80 5.24 19.59 -11.94
C LEU A 80 6.60 19.90 -12.59
N THR A 81 7.12 18.98 -13.40
CA THR A 81 8.40 19.13 -14.12
C THR A 81 8.26 19.73 -15.51
N LEU A 82 7.04 20.08 -15.93
CA LEU A 82 6.72 20.56 -17.28
C LEU A 82 7.15 19.57 -18.39
N ALA A 83 7.23 18.28 -18.07
CA ALA A 83 7.54 17.22 -19.00
C ALA A 83 6.34 16.93 -19.92
N SER A 84 6.61 16.47 -21.15
CA SER A 84 5.54 16.17 -22.09
C SER A 84 4.76 14.90 -21.67
N PRO A 85 3.43 14.97 -21.48
CA PRO A 85 2.64 13.83 -21.02
C PRO A 85 2.61 12.69 -22.05
N ARG A 86 2.73 13.02 -23.33
CA ARG A 86 2.82 12.03 -24.42
C ARG A 86 4.08 11.19 -24.31
N SER A 87 5.23 11.82 -24.05
CA SER A 87 6.47 11.07 -23.88
C SER A 87 6.42 10.18 -22.64
N MET A 88 5.86 10.67 -21.53
CA MET A 88 5.71 9.83 -20.33
C MET A 88 4.83 8.61 -20.57
N PHE A 89 3.67 8.80 -21.21
CA PHE A 89 2.78 7.69 -21.54
C PHE A 89 3.46 6.64 -22.43
N VAL A 90 4.17 7.07 -23.48
CA VAL A 90 4.90 6.16 -24.37
C VAL A 90 6.00 5.41 -23.62
N SER A 91 6.80 6.11 -22.80
CA SER A 91 7.84 5.48 -21.99
C SER A 91 7.28 4.44 -21.02
N GLN A 92 6.13 4.72 -20.41
CA GLN A 92 5.47 3.76 -19.52
C GLN A 92 4.96 2.53 -20.28
N VAL A 93 4.33 2.70 -21.44
CA VAL A 93 3.87 1.54 -22.24
C VAL A 93 5.04 0.64 -22.60
N ILE A 94 6.18 1.22 -23.00
CA ILE A 94 7.42 0.48 -23.27
C ILE A 94 7.94 -0.21 -22.00
N GLY A 95 8.02 0.52 -20.89
CA GLY A 95 8.47 -0.01 -19.60
C GLY A 95 7.60 -1.16 -19.09
N THR A 96 6.28 -1.05 -19.20
CA THR A 96 5.33 -2.12 -18.86
C THR A 96 5.51 -3.31 -19.78
N ALA A 97 5.64 -3.11 -21.09
CA ALA A 97 5.87 -4.20 -22.04
C ALA A 97 7.17 -4.97 -21.73
N MET A 98 8.25 -4.26 -21.42
CA MET A 98 9.49 -4.87 -20.95
C MET A 98 9.31 -5.61 -19.63
N GLY A 99 8.59 -5.00 -18.67
CA GLY A 99 8.29 -5.59 -17.37
C GLY A 99 7.51 -6.90 -17.46
N CYS A 100 6.56 -7.01 -18.39
CA CYS A 100 5.81 -8.23 -18.67
C CYS A 100 6.69 -9.41 -19.11
N VAL A 101 7.88 -9.16 -19.66
CA VAL A 101 8.83 -10.20 -20.06
C VAL A 101 9.90 -10.42 -18.99
N ILE A 102 10.50 -9.33 -18.50
CA ILE A 102 11.64 -9.40 -17.58
C ILE A 102 11.20 -9.93 -16.21
N ALA A 103 10.10 -9.43 -15.63
CA ALA A 103 9.71 -9.80 -14.27
C ALA A 103 9.36 -11.30 -14.14
N PRO A 104 8.55 -11.92 -15.04
CA PRO A 104 8.32 -13.36 -14.98
C PRO A 104 9.59 -14.18 -15.26
N SER A 105 10.47 -13.72 -16.16
CA SER A 105 11.72 -14.42 -16.48
C SER A 105 12.66 -14.47 -15.27
N VAL A 106 12.84 -13.35 -14.58
CA VAL A 106 13.65 -13.26 -13.35
C VAL A 106 13.00 -14.08 -12.24
N PHE A 107 11.68 -13.98 -12.05
CA PHE A 107 10.97 -14.79 -11.07
C PHE A 107 11.19 -16.30 -11.31
N TRP A 108 11.07 -16.74 -12.56
CA TRP A 108 11.25 -18.15 -12.92
C TRP A 108 12.69 -18.65 -12.72
N LEU A 109 13.67 -17.79 -12.98
CA LEU A 109 15.09 -18.07 -12.70
C LEU A 109 15.29 -18.30 -11.20
N PHE A 110 14.80 -17.38 -10.35
CA PHE A 110 14.91 -17.53 -8.90
C PHE A 110 14.14 -18.75 -8.37
N TYR A 111 12.93 -18.98 -8.89
CA TYR A 111 12.09 -20.10 -8.49
C TYR A 111 12.70 -21.45 -8.83
N LYS A 112 13.47 -21.56 -9.92
CA LYS A 112 14.20 -22.78 -10.29
C LYS A 112 15.54 -22.93 -9.58
N ALA A 113 16.25 -21.83 -9.34
CA ALA A 113 17.58 -21.84 -8.74
C ALA A 113 17.53 -22.05 -7.22
N PHE A 114 16.48 -21.57 -6.56
CA PHE A 114 16.33 -21.60 -5.10
C PHE A 114 14.97 -22.16 -4.69
N ASN A 115 14.89 -22.78 -3.51
CA ASN A 115 13.64 -23.24 -2.91
C ASN A 115 12.83 -22.07 -2.31
N VAL A 116 12.34 -21.18 -3.18
CA VAL A 116 11.57 -20.00 -2.78
C VAL A 116 10.31 -20.42 -2.03
N GLY A 117 10.14 -19.91 -0.80
CA GLY A 117 8.94 -20.15 0.02
C GLY A 117 9.05 -21.29 1.05
N SER A 118 10.11 -22.09 1.03
CA SER A 118 10.35 -23.07 2.09
C SER A 118 10.77 -22.37 3.40
N PRO A 119 10.31 -22.81 4.60
CA PRO A 119 10.62 -22.18 5.88
C PRO A 119 12.12 -22.10 6.20
N ASP A 120 12.88 -23.05 5.67
CA ASP A 120 14.32 -23.21 5.88
C ASP A 120 15.17 -22.62 4.74
N SER A 121 14.52 -22.03 3.72
CA SER A 121 15.23 -21.36 2.64
C SER A 121 15.66 -19.95 3.03
N GLU A 122 16.71 -19.46 2.38
CA GLU A 122 17.15 -18.07 2.48
C GLU A 122 16.10 -17.10 1.90
N TYR A 123 15.32 -17.57 0.92
CA TYR A 123 14.24 -16.82 0.25
C TYR A 123 12.86 -17.22 0.77
N LYS A 124 12.60 -16.90 2.04
CA LYS A 124 11.28 -17.11 2.66
C LYS A 124 10.24 -16.22 2.00
N ALA A 125 9.03 -16.76 1.82
CA ALA A 125 7.89 -16.03 1.24
C ALA A 125 6.82 -15.73 2.31
N PRO A 126 7.10 -14.85 3.29
CA PRO A 126 6.19 -14.59 4.42
C PRO A 126 4.84 -14.04 3.93
N TYR A 127 4.85 -13.17 2.92
CA TYR A 127 3.63 -12.64 2.33
C TYR A 127 2.78 -13.73 1.66
N ALA A 128 3.38 -14.74 1.04
CA ALA A 128 2.61 -15.83 0.43
C ALA A 128 1.76 -16.57 1.47
N ALA A 129 2.32 -16.82 2.67
CA ALA A 129 1.59 -17.43 3.77
C ALA A 129 0.45 -16.53 4.28
N ILE A 130 0.71 -15.21 4.42
CA ILE A 130 -0.31 -14.24 4.85
C ILE A 130 -1.47 -14.20 3.86
N TYR A 131 -1.20 -14.03 2.57
CA TYR A 131 -2.25 -13.96 1.54
C TYR A 131 -3.00 -15.28 1.39
N ARG A 132 -2.33 -16.42 1.55
CA ARG A 132 -3.00 -17.74 1.61
C ARG A 132 -3.99 -17.81 2.78
N ASN A 133 -3.60 -17.36 3.96
CA ASN A 133 -4.49 -17.35 5.13
C ASN A 133 -5.68 -16.41 4.93
N ILE A 134 -5.46 -15.23 4.32
CA ILE A 134 -6.55 -14.32 3.95
C ILE A 134 -7.49 -14.98 2.94
N ALA A 135 -6.97 -15.75 1.98
CA ALA A 135 -7.79 -16.48 1.02
C ALA A 135 -8.59 -17.62 1.64
N LEU A 136 -8.02 -18.34 2.62
CA LEU A 136 -8.76 -19.33 3.40
C LEU A 136 -9.90 -18.68 4.19
N LEU A 137 -9.65 -17.54 4.84
CA LEU A 137 -10.69 -16.77 5.53
C LEU A 137 -11.76 -16.25 4.57
N GLY A 138 -11.37 -15.73 3.40
CA GLY A 138 -12.31 -15.23 2.39
C GLY A 138 -13.26 -16.29 1.87
N VAL A 139 -12.78 -17.52 1.72
CA VAL A 139 -13.56 -18.68 1.29
C VAL A 139 -14.53 -19.18 2.36
N GLN A 140 -14.19 -19.05 3.64
CA GLN A 140 -15.09 -19.38 4.76
C GLN A 140 -16.19 -18.31 4.94
N GLY A 141 -16.08 -17.17 4.25
CA GLY A 141 -17.09 -16.11 4.21
C GLY A 141 -17.09 -15.20 5.43
N PHE A 142 -18.10 -14.32 5.49
CA PHE A 142 -18.19 -13.27 6.50
C PHE A 142 -18.36 -13.77 7.95
N GLY A 143 -18.74 -15.04 8.13
CA GLY A 143 -18.89 -15.66 9.45
C GLY A 143 -17.57 -15.96 10.18
N SER A 144 -16.44 -15.99 9.45
CA SER A 144 -15.11 -16.18 10.04
C SER A 144 -14.42 -14.88 10.46
N LEU A 145 -15.03 -13.72 10.19
CA LEU A 145 -14.49 -12.44 10.64
C LEU A 145 -14.77 -12.17 12.12
N PRO A 146 -13.95 -11.34 12.79
CA PRO A 146 -14.19 -10.94 14.17
C PRO A 146 -15.61 -10.40 14.38
N LYS A 147 -16.18 -10.63 15.58
CA LYS A 147 -17.51 -10.10 15.96
C LYS A 147 -17.57 -8.59 15.71
N HIS A 148 -18.68 -8.11 15.17
CA HIS A 148 -18.93 -6.71 14.78
C HIS A 148 -18.06 -6.15 13.65
N CYS A 149 -17.17 -6.93 13.02
CA CYS A 149 -16.34 -6.42 11.92
C CYS A 149 -17.18 -5.89 10.75
N PHE A 150 -18.20 -6.64 10.33
CA PHE A 150 -19.09 -6.23 9.25
C PHE A 150 -19.91 -4.98 9.61
N GLU A 151 -20.45 -4.92 10.84
CA GLU A 151 -21.20 -3.76 11.34
C GLU A 151 -20.33 -2.49 11.36
N LEU A 152 -19.08 -2.61 11.81
CA LEU A 152 -18.11 -1.52 11.79
C LEU A 152 -17.75 -1.10 10.36
N CYS A 153 -17.54 -2.06 9.45
CA CYS A 153 -17.31 -1.74 8.03
C CYS A 153 -18.48 -0.95 7.43
N CYS A 154 -19.72 -1.38 7.65
CA CYS A 154 -20.91 -0.65 7.21
C CYS A 154 -21.03 0.72 7.88
N GLY A 155 -20.74 0.83 9.18
CA GLY A 155 -20.77 2.09 9.92
C GLY A 155 -19.76 3.11 9.39
N PHE A 156 -18.50 2.70 9.19
CA PHE A 156 -17.46 3.56 8.63
C PHE A 156 -17.71 3.89 7.16
N PHE A 157 -18.28 2.98 6.38
CA PHE A 157 -18.68 3.25 5.00
C PHE A 157 -19.78 4.31 4.93
N ALA A 158 -20.82 4.19 5.77
CA ALA A 158 -21.88 5.18 5.88
C ALA A 158 -21.33 6.54 6.37
N ALA A 159 -20.47 6.54 7.39
CA ALA A 159 -19.82 7.74 7.88
C ALA A 159 -18.98 8.42 6.78
N ALA A 160 -18.22 7.65 5.99
CA ALA A 160 -17.44 8.18 4.87
C ALA A 160 -18.33 8.81 3.79
N ILE A 161 -19.48 8.21 3.47
CA ILE A 161 -20.46 8.80 2.54
C ILE A 161 -21.00 10.12 3.10
N VAL A 162 -21.41 10.14 4.37
CA VAL A 162 -21.94 11.35 5.02
C VAL A 162 -20.89 12.47 5.03
N ILE A 163 -19.64 12.17 5.41
CA ILE A 163 -18.56 13.16 5.44
C ILE A 163 -18.30 13.72 4.03
N ASN A 164 -18.25 12.86 3.00
CA ASN A 164 -18.04 13.31 1.63
C ASN A 164 -19.22 14.12 1.07
N LEU A 165 -20.46 13.74 1.37
CA LEU A 165 -21.65 14.52 1.00
C LEU A 165 -21.67 15.88 1.68
N LEU A 166 -21.38 15.92 2.98
CA LEU A 166 -21.24 17.16 3.73
C LEU A 166 -20.19 18.07 3.08
N LYS A 167 -18.99 17.53 2.85
CA LYS A 167 -17.87 18.28 2.27
C LYS A 167 -18.16 18.80 0.85
N ASN A 168 -18.72 17.97 -0.02
CA ASN A 168 -18.81 18.28 -1.46
C ASN A 168 -20.12 18.95 -1.88
N VAL A 169 -21.21 18.76 -1.14
CA VAL A 169 -22.56 19.21 -1.55
C VAL A 169 -23.13 20.27 -0.61
N ILE A 170 -22.95 20.12 0.70
CA ILE A 170 -23.71 20.88 1.69
C ILE A 170 -22.91 22.08 2.23
N LEU A 171 -21.62 21.91 2.52
CA LEU A 171 -20.82 22.95 3.16
C LEU A 171 -20.25 23.97 2.16
N PRO A 172 -20.24 25.27 2.51
CA PRO A 172 -19.57 26.29 1.71
C PRO A 172 -18.06 26.04 1.67
N LYS A 173 -17.42 26.37 0.54
CA LYS A 173 -16.00 26.07 0.25
C LYS A 173 -15.02 26.47 1.36
N LYS A 174 -15.32 27.54 2.12
CA LYS A 174 -14.50 27.99 3.25
C LYS A 174 -14.51 27.02 4.44
N VAL A 175 -15.61 26.32 4.69
CA VAL A 175 -15.75 25.36 5.79
C VAL A 175 -15.41 23.94 5.30
N ALA A 176 -15.69 23.63 4.03
CA ALA A 176 -15.35 22.35 3.40
C ALA A 176 -13.84 22.03 3.44
N GLY A 177 -12.97 23.06 3.47
CA GLY A 177 -11.52 22.90 3.62
C GLY A 177 -11.07 22.31 4.96
N TYR A 178 -11.89 22.43 6.01
CA TYR A 178 -11.59 21.89 7.34
C TYR A 178 -12.15 20.47 7.55
N VAL A 179 -12.97 19.98 6.63
CA VAL A 179 -13.56 18.64 6.74
C VAL A 179 -12.51 17.60 6.36
N PRO A 180 -12.17 16.65 7.26
CA PRO A 180 -11.15 15.66 7.00
C PRO A 180 -11.58 14.75 5.85
N ILE A 181 -10.60 14.31 5.07
CA ILE A 181 -10.83 13.39 3.96
C ILE A 181 -10.84 11.97 4.54
N PRO A 182 -11.95 11.21 4.45
CA PRO A 182 -12.02 9.87 5.01
C PRO A 182 -10.92 8.93 4.51
N MET A 183 -10.53 9.07 3.23
CA MET A 183 -9.40 8.33 2.65
C MET A 183 -8.08 8.62 3.38
N ALA A 184 -7.77 9.88 3.70
CA ALA A 184 -6.56 10.25 4.42
C ALA A 184 -6.59 9.77 5.88
N MET A 185 -7.77 9.82 6.51
CA MET A 185 -7.95 9.33 7.88
C MET A 185 -7.71 7.82 7.99
N ALA A 186 -7.97 7.04 6.93
CA ALA A 186 -7.79 5.59 6.95
C ALA A 186 -6.32 5.13 6.92
N ILE A 187 -5.39 5.98 6.44
CA ILE A 187 -3.98 5.59 6.24
C ILE A 187 -3.28 5.20 7.55
N PRO A 188 -3.36 5.99 8.64
CA PRO A 188 -2.72 5.62 9.91
C PRO A 188 -3.33 4.37 10.57
N PHE A 189 -4.61 4.08 10.33
CA PHE A 189 -5.22 2.84 10.81
C PHE A 189 -4.69 1.61 10.06
N TYR A 190 -4.20 1.79 8.83
CA TYR A 190 -3.65 0.71 8.02
C TYR A 190 -2.16 0.43 8.31
N ILE A 191 -1.36 1.50 8.40
CA ILE A 191 0.11 1.40 8.51
C ILE A 191 0.55 1.43 9.97
N GLY A 192 -0.09 2.28 10.78
CA GLY A 192 0.26 2.53 12.16
C GLY A 192 0.20 4.02 12.49
N GLY A 193 -0.02 4.33 13.78
CA GLY A 193 -0.15 5.70 14.26
C GLY A 193 1.12 6.55 14.07
N TYR A 194 2.29 5.93 13.97
CA TYR A 194 3.55 6.64 13.70
C TYR A 194 3.49 7.44 12.38
N PHE A 195 2.81 6.91 11.37
CA PHE A 195 2.64 7.57 10.09
C PHE A 195 1.85 8.88 10.20
N ALA A 196 0.86 8.94 11.11
CA ALA A 196 0.13 10.18 11.37
C ALA A 196 1.04 11.25 12.00
N ILE A 197 1.98 10.84 12.84
CA ILE A 197 2.96 11.73 13.47
C ILE A 197 3.90 12.28 12.41
N ASP A 198 4.44 11.41 11.55
CA ASP A 198 5.36 11.80 10.47
C ASP A 198 4.70 12.78 9.50
N MET A 199 3.45 12.50 9.07
CA MET A 199 2.68 13.41 8.22
C MET A 199 2.41 14.76 8.91
N CYS A 200 2.13 14.77 10.20
CA CYS A 200 1.92 15.99 10.98
C CYS A 200 3.19 16.84 11.03
N VAL A 201 4.33 16.23 11.36
CA VAL A 201 5.64 16.91 11.40
C VAL A 201 6.00 17.44 10.01
N GLY A 202 5.88 16.64 8.96
CA GLY A 202 6.12 17.09 7.58
C GLY A 202 5.22 18.26 7.16
N SER A 203 3.94 18.22 7.53
CA SER A 203 2.98 19.29 7.25
C SER A 203 3.30 20.58 8.02
N LEU A 204 3.75 20.47 9.27
CA LEU A 204 4.17 21.62 10.08
C LEU A 204 5.41 22.30 9.49
N ILE A 205 6.40 21.51 9.03
CA ILE A 205 7.59 22.03 8.36
C ILE A 205 7.20 22.77 7.08
N LEU A 206 6.35 22.17 6.24
CA LEU A 206 5.87 22.80 5.01
C LEU A 206 5.09 24.09 5.30
N TYR A 207 4.20 24.07 6.29
CA TYR A 207 3.41 25.23 6.70
C TYR A 207 4.29 26.39 7.21
N ALA A 208 5.31 26.09 8.01
CA ALA A 208 6.28 27.10 8.46
C ALA A 208 7.07 27.66 7.27
N TRP A 209 7.45 26.82 6.29
CA TRP A 209 8.16 27.27 5.10
C TRP A 209 7.28 28.14 4.19
N GLU A 210 6.01 27.78 4.00
CA GLU A 210 5.04 28.57 3.24
C GLU A 210 4.82 29.97 3.84
N ARG A 211 4.84 30.07 5.18
CA ARG A 211 4.74 31.36 5.89
C ARG A 211 5.94 32.28 5.66
N VAL A 212 7.11 31.72 5.44
CA VAL A 212 8.34 32.49 5.18
C VAL A 212 8.48 32.83 3.69
N ASN A 213 8.30 31.84 2.81
CA ASN A 213 8.42 32.03 1.38
C ASN A 213 7.55 31.04 0.60
N LYS A 214 6.33 31.47 0.29
CA LYS A 214 5.33 30.68 -0.43
C LYS A 214 5.83 30.17 -1.80
N ALA A 215 6.48 31.02 -2.60
CA ALA A 215 6.91 30.66 -3.94
C ALA A 215 7.99 29.56 -3.93
N LYS A 216 8.94 29.61 -2.99
CA LYS A 216 9.96 28.56 -2.85
C LYS A 216 9.38 27.27 -2.26
N ALA A 217 8.48 27.37 -1.28
CA ALA A 217 7.85 26.20 -0.67
C ALA A 217 7.02 25.41 -1.69
N GLU A 218 6.23 26.08 -2.54
CA GLU A 218 5.43 25.42 -3.58
C GLU A 218 6.32 24.77 -4.66
N ALA A 219 7.44 25.40 -5.04
CA ALA A 219 8.34 24.88 -6.07
C ALA A 219 9.26 23.74 -5.59
N PHE A 220 9.82 23.84 -4.38
CA PHE A 220 10.83 22.91 -3.87
C PHE A 220 10.31 21.94 -2.81
N GLY A 221 9.11 22.15 -2.27
CA GLY A 221 8.50 21.27 -1.27
C GLY A 221 8.49 19.80 -1.69
N PRO A 222 7.93 19.45 -2.88
CA PRO A 222 7.96 18.08 -3.38
C PRO A 222 9.37 17.52 -3.56
N ALA A 223 10.32 18.35 -4.04
CA ALA A 223 11.70 17.93 -4.24
C ALA A 223 12.40 17.59 -2.90
N VAL A 224 12.24 18.43 -1.88
CA VAL A 224 12.80 18.17 -0.54
C VAL A 224 12.18 16.93 0.09
N ALA A 225 10.85 16.79 0.00
CA ALA A 225 10.15 15.61 0.51
C ALA A 225 10.63 14.32 -0.17
N SER A 226 10.75 14.32 -1.51
CA SER A 226 11.29 13.17 -2.25
C SER A 226 12.75 12.88 -1.88
N GLY A 227 13.55 13.90 -1.59
CA GLY A 227 14.94 13.74 -1.16
C GLY A 227 15.07 13.10 0.22
N LEU A 228 14.19 13.46 1.16
CA LEU A 228 14.14 12.83 2.49
C LEU A 228 13.71 11.34 2.41
N ILE A 229 12.69 11.03 1.59
CA ILE A 229 12.23 9.65 1.37
C ILE A 229 13.32 8.82 0.68
N CYS A 230 13.94 9.37 -0.37
CA CYS A 230 15.05 8.71 -1.07
C CYS A 230 16.26 8.53 -0.16
N GLY A 231 16.56 9.50 0.70
CA GLY A 231 17.64 9.43 1.68
C GLY A 231 17.48 8.27 2.66
N ASP A 232 16.27 8.06 3.18
CA ASP A 232 15.94 6.88 3.99
C ASP A 232 16.11 5.59 3.19
N GLY A 233 15.63 5.57 1.93
CA GLY A 233 15.83 4.45 1.01
C GLY A 233 17.30 4.11 0.76
N ILE A 234 18.18 5.11 0.59
CA ILE A 234 19.62 4.91 0.37
C ILE A 234 20.26 4.20 1.58
N TRP A 235 19.78 4.45 2.81
CA TRP A 235 20.31 3.80 4.01
C TRP A 235 20.09 2.29 4.04
N THR A 236 19.09 1.79 3.31
CA THR A 236 18.84 0.35 3.19
C THR A 236 19.98 -0.39 2.48
N LEU A 237 20.73 0.27 1.59
CA LEU A 237 21.85 -0.34 0.86
C LEU A 237 23.03 -0.65 1.79
N PRO A 238 23.62 0.30 2.55
CA PRO A 238 24.62 0.00 3.56
C PRO A 238 24.12 -1.02 4.59
N ALA A 239 22.87 -0.91 5.06
CA ALA A 239 22.31 -1.87 6.01
C ALA A 239 22.27 -3.30 5.43
N SER A 240 21.91 -3.45 4.15
CA SER A 240 21.91 -4.74 3.46
C SER A 240 23.34 -5.29 3.28
N VAL A 241 24.31 -4.43 2.95
CA VAL A 241 25.73 -4.82 2.85
C VAL A 241 26.29 -5.25 4.20
N LEU A 242 25.98 -4.54 5.28
CA LEU A 242 26.38 -4.90 6.64
C LEU A 242 25.74 -6.23 7.08
N SER A 243 24.48 -6.46 6.70
CA SER A 243 23.77 -7.72 6.94
C SER A 243 24.40 -8.89 6.17
N LEU A 244 24.76 -8.68 4.89
CA LEU A 244 25.51 -9.65 4.07
C LEU A 244 26.90 -9.94 4.64
N ALA A 245 27.58 -8.93 5.17
CA ALA A 245 28.87 -9.06 5.84
C ALA A 245 28.77 -9.71 7.24
N LYS A 246 27.57 -10.12 7.68
CA LYS A 246 27.28 -10.70 9.01
C LYS A 246 27.79 -9.85 10.16
N VAL A 247 27.84 -8.53 9.98
CA VAL A 247 28.24 -7.59 11.03
C VAL A 247 27.12 -7.61 12.07
N SER A 248 27.44 -8.09 13.27
CA SER A 248 26.53 -8.05 14.41
C SER A 248 26.24 -6.59 14.76
N PRO A 249 24.95 -6.17 14.81
CA PRO A 249 24.62 -4.80 15.18
C PRO A 249 25.16 -4.54 16.60
N PRO A 250 25.92 -3.44 16.83
CA PRO A 250 26.54 -3.16 18.12
C PRO A 250 25.50 -2.87 19.22
N ILE A 251 24.26 -2.54 18.83
CA ILE A 251 23.14 -2.28 19.74
C ILE A 251 21.88 -2.94 19.17
N CYS A 252 21.36 -3.95 19.86
CA CYS A 252 20.05 -4.54 19.56
C CYS A 252 18.99 -3.87 20.45
N MET A 253 18.37 -2.79 19.97
CA MET A 253 17.29 -2.13 20.71
C MET A 253 15.98 -2.89 20.55
N LYS A 254 15.48 -3.49 21.63
CA LYS A 254 14.15 -4.10 21.71
C LYS A 254 13.20 -3.13 22.40
N PHE A 255 12.22 -2.61 21.66
CA PHE A 255 11.12 -1.82 22.23
C PHE A 255 10.01 -2.76 22.71
N LEU A 256 10.30 -3.51 23.76
CA LEU A 256 9.33 -4.37 24.45
C LEU A 256 8.90 -3.68 25.74
N SER A 257 7.64 -3.89 26.14
CA SER A 257 7.24 -3.50 27.50
C SER A 257 8.13 -4.24 28.51
N ARG A 258 8.37 -3.64 29.68
CA ARG A 258 9.31 -4.16 30.67
C ARG A 258 9.04 -5.63 31.04
N SER A 259 7.77 -6.05 31.07
CA SER A 259 7.36 -7.42 31.35
C SER A 259 7.73 -8.40 30.24
N VAL A 260 7.58 -8.01 28.97
CA VAL A 260 7.89 -8.87 27.82
C VAL A 260 9.40 -8.94 27.60
N ASN A 261 10.12 -7.84 27.86
CA ASN A 261 11.58 -7.84 27.77
C ASN A 261 12.21 -8.81 28.80
N LEU A 262 11.70 -8.83 30.04
CA LEU A 262 12.12 -9.79 31.07
C LEU A 262 11.83 -11.26 30.69
N GLN A 263 10.73 -11.53 29.98
CA GLN A 263 10.43 -12.88 29.48
C GLN A 263 11.37 -13.29 28.35
N VAL A 264 11.68 -12.38 27.43
CA VAL A 264 12.59 -12.62 26.32
C VAL A 264 14.03 -12.80 26.80
N ASP A 265 14.48 -12.03 27.79
CA ASP A 265 15.81 -12.18 28.38
C ASP A 265 15.96 -13.52 29.13
N LYS A 266 14.90 -13.99 29.80
CA LYS A 266 14.86 -15.35 30.38
C LYS A 266 14.92 -16.46 29.32
N LEU A 267 14.42 -16.22 28.12
CA LEU A 267 14.43 -17.20 27.03
C LEU A 267 15.74 -17.21 26.23
N LEU A 268 16.48 -16.09 26.22
CA LEU A 268 17.75 -15.95 25.48
C LEU A 268 18.99 -16.14 26.37
N GLY A 269 18.85 -16.01 27.69
CA GLY A 269 19.92 -16.21 28.66
C GLY A 269 19.97 -17.60 29.30
N GLY A 270 19.32 -18.60 28.69
CA GLY A 270 19.37 -20.02 29.08
C GLY A 270 20.09 -20.85 28.03
#